data_AF-A0AAD4D1L1-F1
#
_entry.id   AF-A0AAD4D1L1-F1
#
_cell.length_a   1.000
_cell.length_b   1.000
_cell.length_c   1.000
_cell.angle_alpha   90.00
_cell.angle_beta   90.00
_cell.angle_gamma   90.00
#
_symmetry.space_group_name_H-M   'P 1'
#
loop_
_entity.id
_entity.type
_entity.pdbx_description
1 polymer ?
#
loop_
_entity_poly.entity_id
_entity_poly.type
_entity_poly.pdbx_seq_one_letter_code
_entity_poly.pdbx_strand_id
1 'polypeptide(L)'
;VENEPIPDFSNPDSWYNIKLLVAGGDSDQRVKSRTTALNSKTKIDSTAAVMRTCEPYLVERDLITPPLELQRLLFPWIEHSFDLDDPGKTHSWILECDQEMKGVDETVITEDDIHWEARFQHSTAQESASGPDWTANRLTSSAQVDRIAFLKLLIRMRRVILKDAVLYLTPDSKGRTLDNSLFTSLPHIFDSPMFMTFKSDLLQAMESHRQNSTLVSPFVLIDKQDVSNALNNLSNQVTHAQTSLGNQVSQVQAALNQVSQVQAALAQNQRTQQEQIHRMSRPEHEIKHRLCNLAILPKLHPKHRLATPKRQHKSRRNEFVSMIKEAAEAEGRLPEELVEEWTETYQGQTINSIREIIKAKKAKKVVRETPKPVPAEETHIEARS
;
A
#
# COMPACT_ATOMS: atom_id res chain seq x y z
N VAL A 1 9.48 -50.35 -8.32
CA VAL A 1 9.78 -48.90 -8.29
C VAL A 1 11.24 -48.81 -7.92
N GLU A 2 12.03 -48.31 -8.86
CA GLU A 2 13.50 -48.34 -8.84
C GLU A 2 14.04 -47.48 -7.70
N ASN A 3 15.18 -47.91 -7.15
CA ASN A 3 15.94 -47.20 -6.13
C ASN A 3 16.47 -45.88 -6.72
N GLU A 4 15.79 -44.78 -6.48
CA GLU A 4 16.41 -43.46 -6.66
C GLU A 4 17.36 -43.17 -5.48
N PRO A 5 18.58 -42.67 -5.75
CA PRO A 5 19.52 -42.32 -4.71
C PRO A 5 19.01 -41.11 -3.91
N ILE A 6 19.11 -41.21 -2.59
CA ILE A 6 18.91 -40.09 -1.66
C ILE A 6 19.85 -38.95 -2.09
N PRO A 7 19.36 -37.69 -2.23
CA PRO A 7 20.22 -36.59 -2.62
C PRO A 7 21.36 -36.40 -1.62
N ASP A 8 22.59 -36.29 -2.13
CA ASP A 8 23.75 -35.95 -1.31
C ASP A 8 23.69 -34.45 -0.96
N PHE A 9 23.17 -34.16 0.25
CA PHE A 9 23.03 -32.80 0.79
C PHE A 9 24.34 -32.19 1.29
N SER A 10 25.45 -32.94 1.17
CA SER A 10 26.80 -32.48 1.55
C SER A 10 27.44 -31.59 0.49
N ASN A 11 26.87 -31.57 -0.73
CA ASN A 11 27.41 -30.80 -1.85
C ASN A 11 26.76 -29.40 -1.96
N PRO A 12 27.51 -28.30 -1.74
CA PRO A 12 26.99 -26.94 -1.86
C PRO A 12 26.46 -26.58 -3.26
N ASP A 13 26.90 -27.28 -4.32
CA ASP A 13 26.42 -27.03 -5.69
C ASP A 13 24.99 -27.56 -5.95
N SER A 14 24.50 -28.49 -5.11
CA SER A 14 23.13 -29.02 -5.15
C SER A 14 22.08 -27.93 -4.90
N TRP A 15 22.42 -26.93 -4.07
CA TRP A 15 21.52 -25.84 -3.68
C TRP A 15 21.23 -24.85 -4.82
N TYR A 16 22.14 -24.71 -5.79
CA TYR A 16 21.95 -23.80 -6.93
C TYR A 16 20.83 -24.26 -7.88
N ASN A 17 20.56 -25.56 -7.97
CA ASN A 17 19.53 -26.09 -8.87
C ASN A 17 18.10 -25.84 -8.39
N ILE A 18 17.89 -25.67 -7.08
CA ILE A 18 16.56 -25.33 -6.51
C ILE A 18 16.17 -23.88 -6.86
N LYS A 19 17.16 -22.99 -7.00
CA LYS A 19 16.94 -21.56 -7.32
C LYS A 19 16.46 -21.34 -8.76
N LEU A 20 16.79 -22.26 -9.67
CA LEU A 20 16.37 -22.20 -11.09
C LEU A 20 14.94 -22.69 -11.34
N LEU A 21 14.38 -23.52 -10.44
CA LEU A 21 13.02 -24.05 -10.56
C LEU A 21 11.92 -23.07 -10.12
N VAL A 22 12.27 -22.00 -9.38
CA VAL A 22 11.30 -21.02 -8.86
C VAL A 22 11.18 -19.77 -9.75
N ALA A 23 12.13 -19.53 -10.65
CA ALA A 23 12.21 -18.29 -11.44
C ALA A 23 11.56 -18.34 -12.83
N GLY A 24 10.91 -19.45 -13.21
CA GLY A 24 10.28 -19.62 -14.53
C GLY A 24 8.77 -19.47 -14.49
N GLY A 25 8.26 -18.23 -14.54
CA GLY A 25 6.82 -17.95 -14.58
C GLY A 25 6.50 -16.57 -15.14
N ASP A 26 6.59 -16.44 -16.47
CA ASP A 26 6.14 -15.30 -17.25
C ASP A 26 4.64 -15.04 -17.09
N SER A 27 4.23 -13.80 -16.83
CA SER A 27 3.02 -13.20 -17.42
C SER A 27 2.91 -11.70 -17.10
N ASP A 28 3.27 -10.91 -18.11
CA ASP A 28 2.66 -9.62 -18.41
C ASP A 28 1.13 -9.72 -18.35
N GLN A 29 0.47 -8.89 -17.53
CA GLN A 29 -0.69 -8.10 -17.99
C GLN A 29 -0.95 -6.87 -17.11
N ARG A 30 -1.07 -5.77 -17.82
CA ARG A 30 -1.21 -4.38 -17.41
C ARG A 30 -2.69 -4.04 -17.29
N VAL A 31 -3.20 -3.76 -16.09
CA VAL A 31 -4.51 -3.12 -15.92
C VAL A 31 -4.39 -1.95 -14.94
N LYS A 32 -4.49 -0.73 -15.48
CA LYS A 32 -4.60 0.52 -14.72
C LYS A 32 -6.03 0.63 -14.18
N SER A 33 -6.20 0.50 -12.87
CA SER A 33 -7.45 0.84 -12.20
C SER A 33 -7.36 2.22 -11.56
N ARG A 34 -8.33 3.05 -11.92
CA ARG A 34 -8.47 4.47 -11.66
C ARG A 34 -9.25 4.64 -10.36
N THR A 35 -8.61 5.10 -9.29
CA THR A 35 -9.28 5.36 -8.00
C THR A 35 -9.66 6.84 -7.91
N THR A 36 -10.94 7.14 -8.05
CA THR A 36 -11.53 8.44 -7.70
C THR A 36 -11.74 8.53 -6.20
N ALA A 37 -10.97 9.40 -5.53
CA ALA A 37 -11.17 9.73 -4.12
C ALA A 37 -12.32 10.75 -3.97
N LEU A 38 -13.40 10.33 -3.30
CA LEU A 38 -14.43 11.23 -2.78
C LEU A 38 -14.02 11.69 -1.37
N ASN A 39 -13.73 12.99 -1.26
CA ASN A 39 -13.48 13.68 0.00
C ASN A 39 -14.83 14.05 0.65
N SER A 40 -15.18 13.42 1.77
CA SER A 40 -16.16 13.95 2.72
C SER A 40 -15.50 14.14 4.08
N LYS A 41 -15.30 15.42 4.42
CA LYS A 41 -14.70 15.92 5.65
C LYS A 41 -15.76 15.99 6.74
N THR A 42 -15.80 15.00 7.62
CA THR A 42 -16.56 15.07 8.87
C THR A 42 -15.61 15.24 10.04
N LYS A 43 -15.86 16.33 10.76
CA LYS A 43 -15.20 16.76 11.99
C LYS A 43 -15.62 15.79 13.10
N ILE A 44 -14.68 14.99 13.61
CA ILE A 44 -14.90 14.09 14.73
C ILE A 44 -14.34 14.75 15.98
N ASP A 45 -15.24 15.18 16.85
CA ASP A 45 -14.94 15.55 18.22
C ASP A 45 -14.51 14.29 19.00
N SER A 46 -13.59 14.50 19.94
CA SER A 46 -12.97 13.50 20.79
C SER A 46 -13.96 12.58 21.50
N THR A 47 -14.02 11.33 21.05
CA THR A 47 -14.40 10.19 21.89
C THR A 47 -13.36 9.10 21.69
N ALA A 48 -12.56 8.88 22.74
CA ALA A 48 -11.68 7.73 22.92
C ALA A 48 -12.52 6.45 23.08
N ALA A 49 -13.21 6.06 22.00
CA ALA A 49 -13.92 4.81 21.88
C ALA A 49 -12.96 3.80 21.25
N VAL A 50 -12.39 2.96 22.12
CA VAL A 50 -12.07 1.56 21.84
C VAL A 50 -11.63 1.32 20.39
N MET A 51 -10.36 1.63 20.08
CA MET A 51 -9.67 0.84 19.08
C MET A 51 -9.62 -0.59 19.63
N ARG A 52 -10.67 -1.37 19.31
CA ARG A 52 -10.55 -2.82 19.24
C ARG A 52 -9.41 -3.03 18.27
N THR A 53 -8.23 -3.32 18.80
CA THR A 53 -7.21 -4.03 18.04
C THR A 53 -7.95 -5.13 17.33
N CYS A 54 -8.03 -5.06 16.00
CA CYS A 54 -8.52 -6.18 15.22
C CYS A 54 -7.66 -7.36 15.66
N GLU A 55 -8.23 -8.24 16.50
CA GLU A 55 -7.55 -9.47 16.89
C GLU A 55 -7.11 -10.12 15.58
N PRO A 56 -5.82 -10.43 15.41
CA PRO A 56 -5.32 -11.08 14.22
C PRO A 56 -6.19 -12.29 13.98
N TYR A 57 -6.61 -12.49 12.73
CA TYR A 57 -7.51 -13.55 12.29
C TYR A 57 -7.24 -14.85 13.05
N LEU A 58 -8.05 -15.14 14.08
CA LEU A 58 -7.84 -16.31 14.91
C LEU A 58 -8.18 -17.54 14.06
N VAL A 59 -7.16 -18.19 13.51
CA VAL A 59 -7.35 -19.41 12.74
C VAL A 59 -7.61 -20.52 13.75
N GLU A 60 -8.74 -21.24 13.64
CA GLU A 60 -9.14 -22.29 14.60
C GLU A 60 -8.04 -23.33 14.86
N ARG A 61 -7.14 -23.54 13.88
CA ARG A 61 -6.01 -24.47 14.00
C ARG A 61 -4.91 -24.01 14.98
N ASP A 62 -4.91 -22.75 15.39
CA ASP A 62 -3.90 -22.17 16.27
C ASP A 62 -4.25 -22.25 17.76
N LEU A 63 -5.38 -22.87 18.10
CA LEU A 63 -5.84 -23.04 19.49
C LEU A 63 -4.91 -23.89 20.36
N ILE A 64 -4.20 -24.85 19.76
CA ILE A 64 -3.28 -25.76 20.46
C ILE A 64 -1.93 -25.77 19.73
N THR A 65 -0.86 -25.56 20.50
CA THR A 65 0.52 -25.66 20.01
C THR A 65 1.00 -27.11 20.07
N PRO A 66 1.54 -27.69 18.97
CA PRO A 66 2.08 -29.04 19.00
C PRO A 66 3.25 -29.18 20.01
N PRO A 67 3.38 -30.30 20.73
CA PRO A 67 4.53 -30.56 21.60
C PRO A 67 5.87 -30.45 20.87
N LEU A 68 6.94 -29.98 21.54
CA LEU A 68 8.26 -29.81 20.92
C LEU A 68 8.82 -31.12 20.40
N GLU A 69 8.65 -32.19 21.17
CA GLU A 69 9.10 -33.53 20.82
C GLU A 69 8.44 -34.03 19.53
N LEU A 70 7.16 -33.70 19.32
CA LEU A 70 6.42 -34.03 18.10
C LEU A 70 6.92 -33.20 16.91
N GLN A 71 7.18 -31.91 17.12
CA GLN A 71 7.70 -31.03 16.08
C GLN A 71 9.09 -31.48 15.57
N ARG A 72 9.97 -31.92 16.48
CA ARG A 72 11.32 -32.43 16.13
C ARG A 72 11.31 -33.69 15.27
N LEU A 73 10.20 -34.44 15.22
CA LEU A 73 10.08 -35.60 14.32
C LEU A 73 9.99 -35.19 12.84
N LEU A 74 9.56 -33.95 12.53
CA LEU A 74 9.54 -33.43 11.17
C LEU A 74 10.88 -32.76 10.84
N PHE A 75 11.54 -33.16 9.76
CA PHE A 75 12.84 -32.60 9.35
C PHE A 75 13.93 -32.64 10.45
N PRO A 76 14.20 -33.78 11.11
CA PRO A 76 15.08 -33.85 12.29
C PRO A 76 16.54 -33.43 12.05
N TRP A 77 16.94 -33.26 10.79
CA TRP A 77 18.28 -32.83 10.39
C TRP A 77 18.54 -31.33 10.64
N ILE A 78 17.50 -30.51 10.83
CA ILE A 78 17.65 -29.06 10.99
C ILE A 78 18.50 -28.74 12.23
N GLU A 79 18.28 -29.42 13.33
CA GLU A 79 19.00 -29.28 14.60
C GLU A 79 20.50 -29.57 14.46
N HIS A 80 20.86 -30.42 13.50
CA HIS A 80 22.22 -30.85 13.22
C HIS A 80 22.91 -30.06 12.10
N SER A 81 22.26 -29.02 11.57
CA SER A 81 22.75 -28.28 10.39
C SER A 81 24.12 -27.63 10.61
N PHE A 82 24.52 -27.37 11.86
CA PHE A 82 25.78 -26.71 12.20
C PHE A 82 26.82 -27.64 12.84
N ASP A 83 26.53 -28.94 12.96
CA ASP A 83 27.43 -29.89 13.64
C ASP A 83 28.79 -30.00 12.96
N LEU A 84 28.84 -29.85 11.63
CA LEU A 84 30.07 -29.93 10.85
C LEU A 84 30.81 -28.58 10.77
N ASP A 85 30.05 -27.48 10.75
CA ASP A 85 30.60 -26.14 10.51
C ASP A 85 31.12 -25.50 11.81
N ASP A 86 30.37 -25.63 12.91
CA ASP A 86 30.68 -25.00 14.19
C ASP A 86 30.01 -25.76 15.37
N PRO A 87 30.64 -26.83 15.88
CA PRO A 87 30.08 -27.66 16.96
C PRO A 87 29.78 -26.86 18.24
N GLY A 88 30.50 -25.76 18.47
CA GLY A 88 30.27 -24.87 19.61
C GLY A 88 28.94 -24.11 19.51
N LYS A 89 28.44 -23.90 18.29
CA LYS A 89 27.15 -23.25 18.04
C LYS A 89 25.97 -24.21 17.96
N THR A 90 26.19 -25.51 17.75
CA THR A 90 25.11 -26.51 17.71
C THR A 90 24.17 -26.39 18.91
N HIS A 91 24.71 -26.29 20.13
CA HIS A 91 23.86 -26.19 21.32
C HIS A 91 23.01 -24.90 21.34
N SER A 92 23.58 -23.77 20.96
CA SER A 92 22.85 -22.49 20.83
C SER A 92 21.78 -22.58 19.74
N TRP A 93 22.09 -23.22 18.62
CA TRP A 93 21.16 -23.40 17.52
C TRP A 93 19.95 -24.27 17.90
N ILE A 94 20.17 -25.36 18.65
CA ILE A 94 19.08 -26.20 19.16
C ILE A 94 18.15 -25.39 20.07
N LEU A 95 18.70 -24.51 20.93
CA LEU A 95 17.91 -23.63 21.77
C LEU A 95 17.11 -22.61 20.94
N GLU A 96 17.70 -22.06 19.88
CA GLU A 96 16.98 -21.20 18.93
C GLU A 96 15.85 -21.95 18.21
N CYS A 97 16.09 -23.21 17.81
CA CYS A 97 15.05 -24.06 17.21
C CYS A 97 13.87 -24.26 18.17
N ASP A 98 14.16 -24.55 19.45
CA ASP A 98 13.12 -24.72 20.47
C ASP A 98 12.32 -23.44 20.69
N GLN A 99 12.98 -22.28 20.66
CA GLN A 99 12.31 -20.99 20.77
C GLN A 99 11.38 -20.74 19.58
N GLU A 100 11.84 -20.98 18.36
CA GLU A 100 11.03 -20.85 17.14
C GLU A 100 9.84 -21.83 17.11
N MET A 101 10.03 -23.05 17.63
CA MET A 101 8.97 -24.08 17.74
C MET A 101 7.93 -23.77 18.82
N LYS A 102 8.28 -23.05 19.91
CA LYS A 102 7.28 -22.57 20.89
C LYS A 102 6.37 -21.51 20.28
N GLY A 103 6.89 -20.78 19.30
CA GLY A 103 6.22 -19.66 18.66
C GLY A 103 6.55 -18.35 19.32
N VAL A 104 6.69 -17.33 18.48
CA VAL A 104 6.66 -15.94 18.92
C VAL A 104 5.22 -15.64 19.29
N ASP A 105 4.98 -15.31 20.56
CA ASP A 105 3.71 -14.73 20.97
C ASP A 105 3.53 -13.44 20.17
N GLU A 106 2.54 -13.39 19.28
CA GLU A 106 2.31 -12.23 18.41
C GLU A 106 2.03 -10.94 19.21
N THR A 107 1.66 -11.07 20.48
CA THR A 107 1.47 -9.93 21.39
C THR A 107 2.79 -9.42 21.97
N VAL A 108 3.84 -10.25 21.96
CA VAL A 108 5.18 -9.91 22.40
C VAL A 108 6.02 -9.65 21.16
N ILE A 109 5.86 -8.45 20.59
CA ILE A 109 6.84 -7.95 19.63
C ILE A 109 8.16 -7.79 20.39
N THR A 110 9.10 -8.71 20.21
CA THR A 110 10.40 -8.60 20.85
C THR A 110 11.21 -7.50 20.15
N GLU A 111 12.08 -6.81 20.88
CA GLU A 111 12.98 -5.81 20.28
C GLU A 111 13.81 -6.43 19.13
N ASP A 112 14.09 -7.73 19.19
CA ASP A 112 14.77 -8.49 18.15
C ASP A 112 13.97 -8.62 16.84
N ASP A 113 12.63 -8.65 16.90
CA ASP A 113 11.76 -8.68 15.71
C ASP A 113 11.69 -7.31 15.01
N ILE A 114 11.82 -6.22 15.76
CA ILE A 114 11.85 -4.84 15.21
C ILE A 114 13.25 -4.51 14.67
N HIS A 115 14.29 -5.07 15.30
CA HIS A 115 15.69 -4.78 14.96
C HIS A 115 16.34 -5.77 14.00
N TRP A 116 15.67 -6.78 13.46
CA TRP A 116 16.31 -7.71 12.52
C TRP A 116 16.93 -6.97 11.32
N GLU A 117 16.38 -5.84 10.89
CA GLU A 117 16.96 -5.05 9.78
C GLU A 117 18.08 -4.13 10.25
N ALA A 118 17.96 -3.57 11.46
CA ALA A 118 18.93 -2.62 12.02
C ALA A 118 20.15 -3.28 12.68
N ARG A 119 20.05 -4.52 13.19
CA ARG A 119 21.18 -5.28 13.75
C ARG A 119 22.18 -5.70 12.66
N PHE A 120 21.71 -5.88 11.43
CA PHE A 120 22.57 -6.21 10.28
C PHE A 120 23.19 -4.97 9.64
N GLN A 121 22.50 -3.82 9.66
CA GLN A 121 23.06 -2.56 9.15
C GLN A 121 24.06 -1.89 10.10
N HIS A 122 23.93 -2.07 11.43
CA HIS A 122 24.84 -1.45 12.40
C HIS A 122 26.09 -2.29 12.75
N SER A 123 26.09 -3.60 12.49
CA SER A 123 27.28 -4.45 12.70
C SER A 123 28.42 -4.19 11.70
N THR A 124 28.18 -3.44 10.62
CA THR A 124 29.22 -3.12 9.61
C THR A 124 29.87 -1.74 9.82
N ALA A 125 29.40 -0.91 10.75
CA ALA A 125 29.79 0.50 10.79
C ALA A 125 30.51 0.97 12.08
N GLN A 126 30.65 0.15 13.12
CA GLN A 126 31.14 0.65 14.43
C GLN A 126 32.28 -0.16 15.08
N GLU A 127 33.14 -0.80 14.30
CA GLU A 127 34.43 -1.30 14.78
C GLU A 127 35.56 -0.79 13.87
N SER A 128 35.87 0.50 14.00
CA SER A 128 37.07 1.11 13.45
C SER A 128 37.74 1.95 14.54
N ALA A 129 38.23 1.28 15.58
CA ALA A 129 39.19 1.86 16.51
C ALA A 129 39.98 0.74 17.24
N SER A 130 41.07 0.31 16.59
CA SER A 130 42.32 -0.17 17.20
C SER A 130 42.26 -1.23 18.30
N GLY A 131 42.34 -2.50 17.91
CA GLY A 131 42.76 -3.62 18.77
C GLY A 131 43.36 -4.75 17.91
N PRO A 132 44.43 -5.44 18.34
CA PRO A 132 45.18 -6.36 17.48
C PRO A 132 44.51 -7.74 17.36
N ASP A 133 44.23 -8.10 16.11
CA ASP A 133 44.35 -9.43 15.47
C ASP A 133 44.05 -10.67 16.31
N TRP A 134 42.76 -11.08 16.35
CA TRP A 134 42.34 -12.50 16.30
C TRP A 134 40.81 -12.72 16.14
N THR A 135 39.98 -11.67 16.08
CA THR A 135 38.50 -11.80 16.08
C THR A 135 37.77 -11.31 14.82
N ALA A 136 38.47 -11.15 13.68
CA ALA A 136 37.91 -10.65 12.43
C ALA A 136 37.31 -11.74 11.51
N ASN A 137 36.71 -12.80 12.07
CA ASN A 137 35.92 -13.79 11.32
C ASN A 137 34.41 -13.69 11.62
N ARG A 138 33.95 -12.50 12.02
CA ARG A 138 32.54 -12.25 12.38
C ARG A 138 31.67 -11.69 11.25
N LEU A 139 32.15 -11.74 10.01
CA LEU A 139 31.31 -11.61 8.83
C LEU A 139 30.70 -12.98 8.55
N THR A 140 29.58 -13.30 9.21
CA THR A 140 28.69 -14.34 8.70
C THR A 140 28.36 -13.95 7.27
N SER A 141 28.82 -14.74 6.29
CA SER A 141 28.54 -14.46 4.88
C SER A 141 27.02 -14.30 4.69
N SER A 142 26.58 -13.45 3.76
CA SER A 142 25.14 -13.30 3.44
C SER A 142 24.45 -14.66 3.28
N ALA A 143 25.16 -15.65 2.73
CA ALA A 143 24.69 -17.02 2.58
C ALA A 143 24.38 -17.73 3.91
N GLN A 144 25.16 -17.49 4.96
CA GLN A 144 24.91 -18.06 6.29
C GLN A 144 23.65 -17.44 6.94
N VAL A 145 23.45 -16.14 6.73
CA VAL A 145 22.26 -15.43 7.22
C VAL A 145 21.01 -15.95 6.52
N ASP A 146 21.06 -16.05 5.18
CA ASP A 146 19.97 -16.58 4.37
C ASP A 146 19.67 -18.05 4.74
N ARG A 147 20.70 -18.86 4.98
CA ARG A 147 20.57 -20.25 5.46
C ARG A 147 19.85 -20.29 6.81
N ILE A 148 20.26 -19.48 7.79
CA ILE A 148 19.62 -19.45 9.11
C ILE A 148 18.15 -19.02 8.98
N ALA A 149 17.86 -17.98 8.21
CA ALA A 149 16.49 -17.51 7.99
C ALA A 149 15.61 -18.59 7.34
N PHE A 150 16.15 -19.30 6.35
CA PHE A 150 15.46 -20.41 5.70
C PHE A 150 15.19 -21.58 6.67
N LEU A 151 16.18 -21.96 7.49
CA LEU A 151 15.99 -23.00 8.49
C LEU A 151 14.93 -22.60 9.54
N LYS A 152 14.92 -21.34 9.99
CA LYS A 152 13.87 -20.81 10.88
C LYS A 152 12.49 -20.89 10.24
N LEU A 153 12.38 -20.58 8.94
CA LEU A 153 11.14 -20.75 8.20
C LEU A 153 10.68 -22.22 8.20
N LEU A 154 11.57 -23.18 7.90
CA LEU A 154 11.23 -24.61 7.93
C LEU A 154 10.77 -25.07 9.32
N ILE A 155 11.40 -24.58 10.38
CA ILE A 155 10.99 -24.86 11.76
C ILE A 155 9.58 -24.35 12.01
N ARG A 156 9.26 -23.12 11.60
CA ARG A 156 7.90 -22.56 11.71
C ARG A 156 6.88 -23.40 10.91
N MET A 157 7.27 -23.89 9.73
CA MET A 157 6.44 -24.75 8.89
C MET A 157 6.11 -26.10 9.56
N ARG A 158 6.96 -26.65 10.43
CA ARG A 158 6.65 -27.91 11.17
C ARG A 158 5.32 -27.82 11.90
N ARG A 159 5.04 -26.68 12.55
CA ARG A 159 3.78 -26.45 13.28
C ARG A 159 2.58 -26.43 12.35
N VAL A 160 2.70 -25.70 11.24
CA VAL A 160 1.65 -25.59 10.23
C VAL A 160 1.35 -26.97 9.64
N ILE A 161 2.38 -27.74 9.29
CA ILE A 161 2.25 -29.10 8.77
C ILE A 161 1.52 -30.01 9.77
N LEU A 162 1.90 -30.00 11.06
CA LEU A 162 1.24 -30.83 12.08
C LEU A 162 -0.23 -30.45 12.30
N LYS A 163 -0.52 -29.15 12.37
CA LYS A 163 -1.89 -28.64 12.52
C LYS A 163 -2.74 -28.99 11.30
N ASP A 164 -2.22 -28.80 10.10
CA ASP A 164 -2.93 -29.13 8.86
C ASP A 164 -3.10 -30.65 8.71
N ALA A 165 -2.11 -31.45 9.10
CA ALA A 165 -2.21 -32.92 9.09
C ALA A 165 -3.38 -33.42 9.94
N VAL A 166 -3.65 -32.81 11.10
CA VAL A 166 -4.84 -33.12 11.91
C VAL A 166 -6.12 -32.93 11.10
N LEU A 167 -6.24 -31.81 10.37
CA LEU A 167 -7.41 -31.53 9.55
C LEU A 167 -7.55 -32.51 8.38
N TYR A 168 -6.44 -32.84 7.70
CA TYR A 168 -6.44 -33.79 6.58
C TYR A 168 -6.74 -35.23 7.00
N LEU A 169 -6.25 -35.65 8.17
CA LEU A 169 -6.45 -36.99 8.72
C LEU A 169 -7.77 -37.14 9.50
N THR A 170 -8.57 -36.08 9.58
CA THR A 170 -9.90 -36.14 10.20
C THR A 170 -10.92 -36.47 9.12
N PRO A 171 -11.73 -37.54 9.28
CA PRO A 171 -12.76 -37.87 8.31
C PRO A 171 -13.80 -36.74 8.23
N ASP A 172 -14.28 -36.46 7.02
CA ASP A 172 -15.40 -35.55 6.81
C ASP A 172 -16.70 -36.08 7.43
N SER A 173 -17.77 -35.29 7.38
CA SER A 173 -19.10 -35.70 7.87
C SER A 173 -19.68 -36.94 7.18
N LYS A 174 -19.10 -37.35 6.05
CA LYS A 174 -19.46 -38.55 5.29
C LYS A 174 -18.49 -39.71 5.56
N GLY A 175 -17.58 -39.57 6.52
CA GLY A 175 -16.58 -40.57 6.88
C GLY A 175 -15.41 -40.67 5.91
N ARG A 176 -15.26 -39.73 4.96
CA ARG A 176 -14.18 -39.74 3.96
C ARG A 176 -12.97 -39.00 4.52
N THR A 177 -11.83 -39.66 4.59
CA THR A 177 -10.54 -39.00 4.76
C THR A 177 -9.98 -38.66 3.39
N LEU A 178 -9.21 -37.57 3.29
CA LEU A 178 -8.37 -37.38 2.11
C LEU A 178 -7.29 -38.44 2.17
N ASP A 179 -7.38 -39.44 1.30
CA ASP A 179 -6.35 -40.45 1.14
C ASP A 179 -5.06 -39.73 0.72
N ASN A 180 -4.14 -39.60 1.66
CA ASN A 180 -2.93 -38.84 1.48
C ASN A 180 -1.77 -39.76 1.76
N SER A 181 -1.32 -40.41 0.68
CA SER A 181 -0.19 -41.35 0.66
C SER A 181 1.04 -40.81 1.38
N LEU A 182 1.23 -39.48 1.38
CA LEU A 182 2.31 -38.81 2.11
C LEU A 182 2.26 -39.06 3.63
N PHE A 183 1.10 -38.98 4.28
CA PHE A 183 1.01 -39.24 5.72
C PHE A 183 1.13 -40.72 6.04
N THR A 184 0.61 -41.60 5.16
CA THR A 184 0.77 -43.05 5.32
C THR A 184 2.22 -43.51 5.19
N SER A 185 3.08 -42.72 4.53
CA SER A 185 4.50 -43.00 4.42
C SER A 185 5.30 -42.67 5.69
N LEU A 186 4.70 -41.95 6.64
CA LEU A 186 5.34 -41.50 7.89
C LEU A 186 4.55 -41.98 9.14
N PRO A 187 4.30 -43.30 9.29
CA PRO A 187 3.47 -43.81 10.39
C PRO A 187 4.11 -43.55 11.77
N HIS A 188 5.44 -43.53 11.84
CA HIS A 188 6.16 -43.23 13.07
C HIS A 188 5.89 -41.83 13.65
N ILE A 189 5.39 -40.90 12.83
CA ILE A 189 4.97 -39.56 13.27
C ILE A 189 3.47 -39.56 13.49
N PHE A 190 2.68 -39.88 12.47
CA PHE A 190 1.23 -39.65 12.45
C PHE A 190 0.40 -40.74 13.12
N ASP A 191 0.97 -41.93 13.36
CA ASP A 191 0.35 -42.98 14.19
C ASP A 191 0.96 -43.01 15.61
N SER A 192 1.88 -42.08 15.91
CA SER A 192 2.49 -42.02 17.23
C SER A 192 1.44 -41.66 18.31
N PRO A 193 1.56 -42.18 19.54
CA PRO A 193 0.67 -41.81 20.63
C PRO A 193 0.66 -40.29 20.87
N MET A 194 1.82 -39.64 20.71
CA MET A 194 1.98 -38.20 20.89
C MET A 194 1.19 -37.39 19.86
N PHE A 195 1.24 -37.77 18.58
CA PHE A 195 0.43 -37.13 17.55
C PHE A 195 -1.06 -37.38 17.77
N MET A 196 -1.46 -38.59 18.18
CA MET A 196 -2.85 -38.91 18.45
C MET A 196 -3.44 -38.11 19.62
N THR A 197 -2.66 -37.91 20.69
CA THR A 197 -3.05 -37.00 21.79
C THR A 197 -3.19 -35.57 21.29
N PHE A 198 -2.19 -35.04 20.58
CA PHE A 198 -2.25 -33.69 20.00
C PHE A 198 -3.45 -33.51 19.06
N LYS A 199 -3.73 -34.51 18.21
CA LYS A 199 -4.90 -34.53 17.31
C LYS A 199 -6.20 -34.44 18.09
N SER A 200 -6.36 -35.25 19.14
CA SER A 200 -7.55 -35.24 19.99
C SER A 200 -7.74 -33.88 20.67
N ASP A 201 -6.68 -33.33 21.26
CA ASP A 201 -6.71 -32.06 21.98
C ASP A 201 -7.07 -30.90 21.05
N LEU A 202 -6.47 -30.84 19.86
CA LEU A 202 -6.76 -29.80 18.87
C LEU A 202 -8.22 -29.88 18.39
N LEU A 203 -8.72 -31.07 18.07
CA LEU A 203 -10.11 -31.24 17.64
C LEU A 203 -11.10 -30.85 18.75
N GLN A 204 -10.81 -31.22 20.00
CA GLN A 204 -11.63 -30.82 21.15
C GLN A 204 -11.61 -29.30 21.37
N ALA A 205 -10.45 -28.65 21.23
CA ALA A 205 -10.32 -27.21 21.33
C ALA A 205 -11.10 -26.49 20.23
N MET A 206 -11.01 -26.97 18.99
CA MET A 206 -11.77 -26.44 17.85
C MET A 206 -13.29 -26.56 18.07
N GLU A 207 -13.77 -27.71 18.53
CA GLU A 207 -15.20 -27.91 18.81
C GLU A 207 -15.68 -27.01 19.96
N SER A 208 -14.89 -26.92 21.04
CA SER A 208 -15.19 -26.04 22.17
C SER A 208 -15.21 -24.56 21.75
N HIS A 209 -14.29 -24.16 20.86
CA HIS A 209 -14.26 -22.81 20.31
C HIS A 209 -15.49 -22.53 19.45
N ARG A 210 -15.93 -23.47 18.60
CA ARG A 210 -17.14 -23.34 17.79
C ARG A 210 -18.41 -23.17 18.62
N GLN A 211 -18.52 -23.90 19.73
CA GLN A 211 -19.69 -23.82 20.62
C GLN A 211 -19.73 -22.51 21.42
N ASN A 212 -18.56 -21.95 21.77
CA ASN A 212 -18.46 -20.75 22.62
C ASN A 212 -18.25 -19.45 21.83
N SER A 213 -17.91 -19.53 20.55
CA SER A 213 -17.68 -18.36 19.71
C SER A 213 -19.00 -17.63 19.45
N THR A 214 -19.20 -16.53 20.20
CA THR A 214 -20.15 -15.45 19.86
C THR A 214 -19.61 -14.57 18.72
N LEU A 215 -18.40 -14.86 18.24
CA LEU A 215 -17.76 -14.17 17.14
C LEU A 215 -18.40 -14.60 15.82
N VAL A 216 -18.97 -13.62 15.13
CA VAL A 216 -19.38 -13.71 13.73
C VAL A 216 -18.18 -14.23 12.94
N SER A 217 -18.24 -15.50 12.55
CA SER A 217 -17.22 -16.14 11.71
C SER A 217 -16.96 -15.27 10.48
N PRO A 218 -15.71 -14.80 10.23
CA PRO A 218 -15.37 -14.13 8.98
C PRO A 218 -15.31 -15.15 7.81
N PHE A 219 -15.33 -16.45 8.11
CA PHE A 219 -15.64 -17.50 7.15
C PHE A 219 -17.09 -17.91 7.35
N VAL A 220 -17.99 -17.02 6.92
CA VAL A 220 -19.25 -17.51 6.39
C VAL A 220 -18.84 -18.38 5.19
N LEU A 221 -18.80 -19.70 5.38
CA LEU A 221 -19.30 -20.61 4.36
C LEU A 221 -20.73 -20.14 4.12
N ILE A 222 -20.88 -19.08 3.33
CA ILE A 222 -22.19 -18.58 2.98
C ILE A 222 -22.76 -19.75 2.21
N ASP A 223 -23.75 -20.40 2.82
CA ASP A 223 -24.53 -21.40 2.14
C ASP A 223 -24.85 -20.80 0.76
N LYS A 224 -24.53 -21.51 -0.31
CA LYS A 224 -24.76 -21.01 -1.68
C LYS A 224 -26.21 -20.55 -1.83
N GLN A 225 -27.11 -21.14 -1.04
CA GLN A 225 -28.50 -20.75 -0.94
C GLN A 225 -28.68 -19.36 -0.32
N ASP A 226 -28.00 -19.04 0.78
CA ASP A 226 -28.06 -17.72 1.43
C ASP A 226 -27.39 -16.63 0.60
N VAL A 227 -26.27 -16.94 -0.08
CA VAL A 227 -25.68 -16.03 -1.08
C VAL A 227 -26.70 -15.75 -2.18
N SER A 228 -27.32 -16.80 -2.74
CA SER A 228 -28.33 -16.65 -3.80
C SER A 228 -29.52 -15.85 -3.32
N ASN A 229 -30.02 -16.10 -2.11
CA ASN A 229 -31.14 -15.36 -1.54
C ASN A 229 -30.78 -13.88 -1.33
N ALA A 230 -29.59 -13.59 -0.81
CA ALA A 230 -29.09 -12.24 -0.63
C ALA A 230 -28.88 -11.52 -1.97
N LEU A 231 -28.32 -12.20 -2.97
CA LEU A 231 -28.13 -11.66 -4.33
C LEU A 231 -29.47 -11.44 -5.03
N ASN A 232 -30.45 -12.33 -4.86
CA ASN A 232 -31.80 -12.16 -5.39
C ASN A 232 -32.50 -10.97 -4.72
N ASN A 233 -32.37 -10.82 -3.41
CA ASN A 233 -32.90 -9.66 -2.68
C ASN A 233 -32.23 -8.36 -3.12
N LEU A 234 -30.90 -8.37 -3.31
CA LEU A 234 -30.16 -7.21 -3.83
C LEU A 234 -30.59 -6.89 -5.26
N SER A 235 -30.73 -7.89 -6.12
CA SER A 235 -31.22 -7.74 -7.49
C SER A 235 -32.62 -7.12 -7.54
N ASN A 236 -33.52 -7.56 -6.65
CA ASN A 236 -34.85 -6.97 -6.50
C ASN A 236 -34.79 -5.51 -6.03
N GLN A 237 -33.91 -5.19 -5.06
CA GLN A 237 -33.70 -3.81 -4.61
C GLN A 237 -33.13 -2.91 -5.71
N VAL A 238 -32.15 -3.39 -6.47
CA VAL A 238 -31.57 -2.67 -7.61
C VAL A 238 -32.64 -2.42 -8.68
N THR A 239 -33.46 -3.43 -8.98
CA THR A 239 -34.57 -3.29 -9.94
C THR A 239 -35.58 -2.25 -9.49
N HIS A 240 -35.93 -2.23 -8.19
CA HIS A 240 -36.81 -1.20 -7.63
C HIS A 240 -36.18 0.20 -7.66
N ALA A 241 -34.90 0.32 -7.34
CA ALA A 241 -34.17 1.59 -7.42
C ALA A 241 -34.11 2.10 -8.86
N GLN A 242 -33.86 1.22 -9.82
CA GLN A 242 -33.79 1.56 -11.24
C GLN A 242 -35.15 1.99 -11.80
N THR A 243 -36.23 1.33 -11.38
CA THR A 243 -37.61 1.73 -11.73
C THR A 243 -37.97 3.08 -11.11
N SER A 244 -37.62 3.30 -9.84
CA SER A 244 -37.83 4.58 -9.15
C SER A 244 -37.07 5.73 -9.83
N LEU A 245 -35.81 5.50 -10.20
CA LEU A 245 -35.00 6.48 -10.93
C LEU A 245 -35.60 6.78 -12.32
N GLY A 246 -36.06 5.76 -13.04
CA GLY A 246 -36.74 5.92 -14.34
C GLY A 246 -38.01 6.77 -14.24
N ASN A 247 -38.78 6.59 -13.17
CA ASN A 247 -39.97 7.41 -12.89
C ASN A 247 -39.59 8.87 -12.58
N GLN A 248 -38.52 9.10 -11.80
CA GLN A 248 -38.03 10.45 -11.52
C GLN A 248 -37.51 11.15 -12.77
N VAL A 249 -36.74 10.46 -13.62
CA VAL A 249 -36.25 11.02 -14.90
C VAL A 249 -37.43 11.38 -15.81
N SER A 250 -38.48 10.56 -15.85
CA SER A 250 -39.69 10.85 -16.64
C SER A 250 -40.42 12.10 -16.13
N GLN A 251 -40.49 12.29 -14.80
CA GLN A 251 -41.07 13.50 -14.20
C GLN A 251 -40.24 14.75 -14.51
N VAL A 252 -38.91 14.67 -14.40
CA VAL A 252 -38.02 15.77 -14.75
C VAL A 252 -38.15 16.13 -16.23
N GLN A 253 -38.23 15.14 -17.12
CA GLN A 253 -38.44 15.38 -18.55
C GLN A 253 -39.78 16.07 -18.83
N ALA A 254 -40.86 15.67 -18.15
CA ALA A 254 -42.16 16.32 -18.26
C ALA A 254 -42.10 17.78 -17.78
N ALA A 255 -41.43 18.04 -16.65
CA ALA A 255 -41.22 19.40 -16.16
C ALA A 255 -40.40 20.26 -17.13
N LEU A 256 -39.36 19.70 -17.74
CA LEU A 256 -38.53 20.39 -18.73
C LEU A 256 -39.33 20.78 -19.97
N ASN A 257 -40.22 19.89 -20.43
CA ASN A 257 -41.14 20.17 -21.52
C ASN A 257 -42.11 21.31 -21.17
N GLN A 258 -42.62 21.37 -19.93
CA GLN A 258 -43.45 22.49 -19.46
C GLN A 258 -42.69 23.81 -19.44
N VAL A 259 -41.45 23.83 -18.93
CA VAL A 259 -40.60 25.03 -18.93
C VAL A 259 -40.37 25.53 -20.36
N SER A 260 -40.11 24.62 -21.30
CA SER A 260 -39.97 24.99 -22.72
C SER A 260 -41.24 25.64 -23.29
N GLN A 261 -42.43 25.15 -22.92
CA GLN A 261 -43.69 25.74 -23.37
C GLN A 261 -43.90 27.14 -22.77
N VAL A 262 -43.61 27.32 -21.48
CA VAL A 262 -43.67 28.63 -20.82
C VAL A 262 -42.71 29.63 -21.46
N GLN A 263 -41.50 29.19 -21.81
CA GLN A 263 -40.51 30.04 -22.46
C GLN A 263 -40.95 30.46 -23.87
N ALA A 264 -41.58 29.56 -24.63
CA ALA A 264 -42.17 29.89 -25.93
C ALA A 264 -43.32 30.92 -25.81
N ALA A 265 -44.21 30.74 -24.83
CA ALA A 265 -45.28 31.69 -24.56
C ALA A 265 -44.74 33.07 -24.14
N LEU A 266 -43.68 33.11 -23.32
CA LEU A 266 -43.03 34.36 -22.91
C LEU A 266 -42.41 35.08 -24.11
N ALA A 267 -41.72 34.35 -25.00
CA ALA A 267 -41.15 34.93 -26.22
C ALA A 267 -42.24 35.49 -27.15
N GLN A 268 -43.39 34.82 -27.26
CA GLN A 268 -44.54 35.33 -28.01
C GLN A 268 -45.08 36.62 -27.39
N ASN A 269 -45.24 36.68 -26.07
CA ASN A 269 -45.67 37.89 -25.39
C ASN A 269 -44.69 39.07 -25.59
N GLN A 270 -43.39 38.82 -25.57
CA GLN A 270 -42.38 39.84 -25.85
C GLN A 270 -42.50 40.38 -27.28
N ARG A 271 -42.72 39.51 -28.28
CA ARG A 271 -42.96 39.95 -29.67
C ARG A 271 -44.20 40.82 -29.78
N THR A 272 -45.30 40.41 -29.16
CA THR A 272 -46.55 41.21 -29.15
C THR A 272 -46.33 42.58 -28.49
N GLN A 273 -45.57 42.64 -27.39
CA GLN A 273 -45.21 43.92 -26.77
C GLN A 273 -44.33 44.79 -27.67
N GLN A 274 -43.32 44.21 -28.34
CA GLN A 274 -42.48 44.95 -29.29
C GLN A 274 -43.29 45.47 -30.47
N GLU A 275 -44.22 44.69 -31.00
CA GLU A 275 -45.14 45.12 -32.05
C GLU A 275 -46.04 46.27 -31.59
N GLN A 276 -46.55 46.21 -30.35
CA GLN A 276 -47.33 47.31 -29.76
C GLN A 276 -46.48 48.57 -29.58
N ILE A 277 -45.26 48.46 -29.07
CA ILE A 277 -44.31 49.59 -28.95
C ILE A 277 -44.05 50.18 -30.33
N HIS A 278 -43.73 49.36 -31.33
CA HIS A 278 -43.50 49.84 -32.70
C HIS A 278 -44.72 50.54 -33.29
N ARG A 279 -45.94 50.03 -33.04
CA ARG A 279 -47.18 50.70 -33.47
C ARG A 279 -47.36 52.07 -32.81
N MET A 280 -47.02 52.22 -31.53
CA MET A 280 -47.10 53.50 -30.82
C MET A 280 -45.99 54.48 -31.21
N SER A 281 -44.78 53.99 -31.50
CA SER A 281 -43.62 54.82 -31.86
C SER A 281 -43.61 55.26 -33.33
N ARG A 282 -44.37 54.59 -34.20
CA ARG A 282 -44.48 54.93 -35.63
C ARG A 282 -44.95 56.37 -35.89
N PRO A 283 -46.04 56.88 -35.27
CA PRO A 283 -46.42 58.28 -35.44
C PRO A 283 -45.37 59.26 -34.90
N GLU A 284 -44.68 58.94 -33.80
CA GLU A 284 -43.60 59.80 -33.28
C GLU A 284 -42.41 59.89 -34.24
N HIS A 285 -42.03 58.78 -34.87
CA HIS A 285 -40.97 58.76 -35.87
C HIS A 285 -41.39 59.48 -37.16
N GLU A 286 -42.65 59.38 -37.60
CA GLU A 286 -43.15 60.18 -38.73
C GLU A 286 -43.14 61.68 -38.41
N ILE A 287 -43.49 62.07 -37.18
CA ILE A 287 -43.41 63.46 -36.73
C ILE A 287 -41.94 63.93 -36.63
N LYS A 288 -41.05 63.14 -36.01
CA LYS A 288 -39.61 63.48 -35.92
C LYS A 288 -38.92 63.49 -37.28
N HIS A 289 -39.26 62.59 -38.20
CA HIS A 289 -38.70 62.60 -39.55
C HIS A 289 -39.16 63.83 -40.33
N ARG A 290 -40.43 64.25 -40.16
CA ARG A 290 -40.90 65.55 -40.68
C ARG A 290 -40.16 66.73 -40.06
N LEU A 291 -39.81 66.67 -38.77
CA LEU A 291 -39.04 67.72 -38.08
C LEU A 291 -37.54 67.73 -38.44
N CYS A 292 -36.90 66.57 -38.62
CA CYS A 292 -35.47 66.48 -38.99
C CYS A 292 -35.21 66.92 -40.43
N ASN A 293 -36.17 66.75 -41.35
CA ASN A 293 -36.07 67.37 -42.67
C ASN A 293 -36.07 68.92 -42.63
N LEU A 294 -36.39 69.53 -41.48
CA LEU A 294 -36.31 70.98 -41.28
C LEU A 294 -35.02 71.45 -40.59
N ALA A 295 -34.13 70.55 -40.14
CA ALA A 295 -32.96 70.92 -39.34
C ALA A 295 -31.68 70.21 -39.78
N ILE A 296 -31.05 70.72 -40.85
CA ILE A 296 -29.66 70.38 -41.21
C ILE A 296 -28.73 71.38 -40.54
N LEU A 297 -28.02 70.97 -39.48
CA LEU A 297 -26.76 71.60 -39.06
C LEU A 297 -25.79 70.54 -38.46
N PRO A 298 -24.48 70.58 -38.76
CA PRO A 298 -23.55 69.54 -38.36
C PRO A 298 -22.76 69.85 -37.07
N LYS A 299 -22.70 68.81 -36.22
CA LYS A 299 -21.57 68.30 -35.40
C LYS A 299 -20.81 69.26 -34.47
N LEU A 300 -20.52 68.77 -33.25
CA LEU A 300 -19.19 68.84 -32.63
C LEU A 300 -19.00 67.76 -31.55
N HIS A 301 -17.85 67.09 -31.62
CA HIS A 301 -17.29 66.14 -30.64
C HIS A 301 -16.82 66.83 -29.34
N PRO A 302 -16.60 66.07 -28.25
CA PRO A 302 -15.50 66.40 -27.36
C PRO A 302 -14.56 65.23 -27.00
N LYS A 303 -13.40 65.65 -26.49
CA LYS A 303 -12.11 64.97 -26.33
C LYS A 303 -11.78 64.72 -24.84
N HIS A 304 -10.94 63.69 -24.63
CA HIS A 304 -9.90 63.45 -23.60
C HIS A 304 -10.22 63.36 -22.10
N ARG A 305 -9.74 62.27 -21.46
CA ARG A 305 -9.47 62.14 -20.01
C ARG A 305 -8.12 61.44 -19.78
N LEU A 306 -7.33 62.00 -18.85
CA LEU A 306 -5.95 61.66 -18.47
C LEU A 306 -5.82 60.33 -17.69
N ALA A 307 -4.66 59.68 -17.84
CA ALA A 307 -4.28 58.41 -17.19
C ALA A 307 -3.34 58.61 -15.98
N THR A 308 -3.46 57.74 -14.98
CA THR A 308 -2.56 57.62 -13.81
C THR A 308 -1.78 56.27 -13.83
N PRO A 309 -0.59 56.19 -13.20
CA PRO A 309 0.30 55.03 -13.33
C PRO A 309 -0.08 53.87 -12.39
N LYS A 310 -0.14 52.64 -12.94
CA LYS A 310 -0.41 51.40 -12.19
C LYS A 310 0.87 50.88 -11.53
N ARG A 311 0.90 50.83 -10.19
CA ARG A 311 1.87 50.04 -9.41
C ARG A 311 1.75 48.56 -9.79
N GLN A 312 2.81 47.97 -10.32
CA GLN A 312 2.87 46.54 -10.60
C GLN A 312 3.09 45.77 -9.29
N HIS A 313 1.99 45.33 -8.67
CA HIS A 313 2.05 44.18 -7.76
C HIS A 313 2.35 42.94 -8.61
N LYS A 314 3.63 42.58 -8.76
CA LYS A 314 3.99 41.23 -9.19
C LYS A 314 3.38 40.26 -8.19
N SER A 315 2.42 39.45 -8.65
CA SER A 315 1.73 38.47 -7.83
C SER A 315 2.74 37.48 -7.27
N ARG A 316 2.70 37.23 -5.95
CA ARG A 316 3.54 36.25 -5.24
C ARG A 316 3.53 34.87 -5.91
N ARG A 317 2.44 34.55 -6.63
CA ARG A 317 2.30 33.35 -7.45
C ARG A 317 3.33 33.29 -8.57
N ASN A 318 3.63 34.40 -9.24
CA ASN A 318 4.60 34.44 -10.33
C ASN A 318 6.04 34.24 -9.83
N GLU A 319 6.33 34.71 -8.62
CA GLU A 319 7.62 34.48 -7.96
C GLU A 319 7.81 33.00 -7.63
N PHE A 320 6.79 32.33 -7.08
CA PHE A 320 6.84 30.90 -6.79
C PHE A 320 6.99 30.05 -8.06
N VAL A 321 6.26 30.39 -9.13
CA VAL A 321 6.40 29.73 -10.44
C VAL A 321 7.83 29.90 -11.00
N SER A 322 8.46 31.07 -10.79
CA SER A 322 9.85 31.28 -11.19
C SER A 322 10.82 30.40 -10.42
N MET A 323 10.61 30.20 -9.10
CA MET A 323 11.46 29.34 -8.27
C MET A 323 11.39 27.86 -8.69
N ILE A 324 10.21 27.37 -9.05
CA ILE A 324 10.03 25.98 -9.53
C ILE A 324 10.79 25.79 -10.85
N LYS A 325 10.68 26.75 -11.78
CA LYS A 325 11.39 26.67 -13.06
C LYS A 325 12.90 26.64 -12.88
N GLU A 326 13.43 27.49 -12.01
CA GLU A 326 14.88 27.54 -11.71
C GLU A 326 15.37 26.24 -11.05
N ALA A 327 14.59 25.67 -10.13
CA ALA A 327 14.93 24.39 -9.50
C ALA A 327 14.89 23.23 -10.49
N ALA A 328 13.87 23.20 -11.36
CA ALA A 328 13.75 22.19 -12.41
C ALA A 328 14.91 22.26 -13.41
N GLU A 329 15.32 23.48 -13.81
CA GLU A 329 16.49 23.69 -14.68
C GLU A 329 17.79 23.23 -14.00
N ALA A 330 17.98 23.53 -12.71
CA ALA A 330 19.16 23.11 -11.96
C ALA A 330 19.27 21.58 -11.75
N GLU A 331 18.15 20.87 -11.85
CA GLU A 331 18.05 19.41 -11.74
C GLU A 331 17.92 18.70 -13.10
N GLY A 332 17.80 19.44 -14.20
CA GLY A 332 17.62 18.88 -15.54
C GLY A 332 16.27 18.17 -15.74
N ARG A 333 15.22 18.58 -15.01
CA ARG A 333 13.88 17.96 -15.04
C ARG A 333 12.82 18.91 -15.58
N LEU A 334 11.66 18.36 -15.95
CA LEU A 334 10.50 19.16 -16.33
C LEU A 334 9.83 19.79 -15.09
N PRO A 335 9.37 21.06 -15.15
CA PRO A 335 8.71 21.72 -14.02
C PRO A 335 7.50 20.96 -13.47
N GLU A 336 6.76 20.23 -14.32
CA GLU A 336 5.57 19.47 -13.95
C GLU A 336 5.89 18.32 -13.01
N GLU A 337 6.99 17.60 -13.24
CA GLU A 337 7.45 16.50 -12.37
C GLU A 337 7.85 17.02 -10.99
N LEU A 338 8.52 18.17 -10.97
CA LEU A 338 8.94 18.82 -9.73
C LEU A 338 7.73 19.30 -8.91
N VAL A 339 6.68 19.77 -9.58
CA VAL A 339 5.43 20.18 -8.93
C VAL A 339 4.72 19.00 -8.28
N GLU A 340 4.65 17.85 -8.94
CA GLU A 340 4.01 16.65 -8.40
C GLU A 340 4.76 16.16 -7.15
N GLU A 341 6.08 15.99 -7.26
CA GLU A 341 6.94 15.60 -6.14
C GLU A 341 6.86 16.57 -4.97
N TRP A 342 6.86 17.89 -5.24
CA TRP A 342 6.78 18.90 -4.18
C TRP A 342 5.39 18.97 -3.55
N THR A 343 4.33 18.66 -4.31
CA THR A 343 2.98 18.61 -3.77
C THR A 343 2.83 17.49 -2.75
N GLU A 344 3.46 16.34 -3.00
CA GLU A 344 3.52 15.23 -2.05
C GLU A 344 4.46 15.53 -0.88
N THR A 345 5.69 15.97 -1.17
CA THR A 345 6.75 16.20 -0.17
C THR A 345 6.38 17.31 0.83
N TYR A 346 5.69 18.35 0.37
CA TYR A 346 5.34 19.51 1.19
C TYR A 346 3.85 19.58 1.53
N GLN A 347 3.14 18.44 1.48
CA GLN A 347 1.73 18.39 1.81
C GLN A 347 1.46 19.00 3.21
N GLY A 348 0.54 19.96 3.27
CA GLY A 348 0.18 20.67 4.52
C GLY A 348 1.08 21.86 4.89
N GLN A 349 2.13 22.17 4.11
CA GLN A 349 2.96 23.35 4.36
C GLN A 349 2.48 24.59 3.60
N THR A 350 2.74 25.79 4.15
CA THR A 350 2.43 27.05 3.45
C THR A 350 3.49 27.36 2.39
N ILE A 351 3.10 28.08 1.34
CA ILE A 351 4.01 28.53 0.27
C ILE A 351 5.26 29.23 0.83
N ASN A 352 5.14 29.97 1.93
CA ASN A 352 6.29 30.64 2.56
C ASN A 352 7.26 29.66 3.23
N SER A 353 6.75 28.61 3.89
CA SER A 353 7.58 27.55 4.48
C SER A 353 8.42 26.84 3.40
N ILE A 354 7.75 26.48 2.30
CA ILE A 354 8.37 25.81 1.16
C ILE A 354 9.48 26.68 0.55
N ARG A 355 9.23 28.00 0.41
CA ARG A 355 10.23 28.95 -0.10
C ARG A 355 11.50 29.00 0.75
N GLU A 356 11.37 29.04 2.07
CA GLU A 356 12.53 29.09 2.97
C GLU A 356 13.33 27.78 2.93
N ILE A 357 12.67 26.63 2.79
CA ILE A 357 13.34 25.33 2.60
C ILE A 357 14.15 25.31 1.30
N ILE A 358 13.58 25.81 0.20
CA ILE A 358 14.26 25.87 -1.11
C ILE A 358 15.47 26.81 -1.05
N LYS A 359 15.32 28.00 -0.44
CA LYS A 359 16.44 28.93 -0.25
C LYS A 359 17.55 28.32 0.60
N ALA A 360 17.21 27.60 1.67
CA ALA A 360 18.18 26.92 2.52
C ALA A 360 18.92 25.81 1.77
N LYS A 361 18.23 25.03 0.93
CA LYS A 361 18.87 24.03 0.04
C LYS A 361 19.83 24.68 -0.94
N LYS A 362 19.43 25.80 -1.58
CA LYS A 362 20.30 26.55 -2.50
C LYS A 362 21.55 27.08 -1.81
N ALA A 363 21.43 27.62 -0.60
CA ALA A 363 22.56 28.09 0.18
C ALA A 363 23.54 26.95 0.54
N LYS A 364 23.04 25.75 0.88
CA LYS A 364 23.87 24.58 1.17
C LYS A 364 24.62 24.05 -0.06
N LYS A 365 24.03 24.12 -1.25
CA LYS A 365 24.68 23.68 -2.50
C LYS A 365 25.90 24.54 -2.84
N VAL A 366 25.81 25.86 -2.64
CA VAL A 366 26.91 26.82 -2.89
C VAL A 366 28.13 26.56 -1.99
N VAL A 367 27.93 26.10 -0.75
CA VAL A 367 29.04 25.83 0.20
C VAL A 367 29.83 24.56 -0.16
N ARG A 368 29.24 23.63 -0.91
CA ARG A 368 29.94 22.38 -1.32
C ARG A 368 30.81 22.54 -2.57
N GLU A 369 30.55 23.56 -3.38
CA GLU A 369 31.28 23.77 -4.65
C GLU A 369 32.47 24.74 -4.52
N THR A 370 32.75 25.29 -3.32
CA THR A 370 34.01 26.00 -3.08
C THR A 370 35.19 25.01 -3.13
N PRO A 371 36.14 25.17 -4.07
CA PRO A 371 37.28 24.25 -4.20
C PRO A 371 38.09 24.27 -2.92
N LYS A 372 38.30 23.10 -2.32
CA LYS A 372 39.21 22.92 -1.20
C LYS A 372 40.61 23.33 -1.68
N PRO A 373 41.33 24.25 -1.00
CA PRO A 373 42.68 24.63 -1.41
C PRO A 373 43.57 23.38 -1.39
N VAL A 374 44.19 23.09 -2.53
CA VAL A 374 45.10 21.96 -2.72
C VAL A 374 46.30 22.19 -1.80
N PRO A 375 46.62 21.28 -0.86
CA PRO A 375 47.82 21.39 -0.05
C PRO A 375 49.05 21.20 -0.94
N ALA A 376 50.01 22.10 -0.82
CA ALA A 376 51.27 22.04 -1.56
C ALA A 376 52.02 20.74 -1.22
N GLU A 377 52.41 19.99 -2.25
CA GLU A 377 53.25 18.80 -2.12
C GLU A 377 54.63 19.19 -1.57
N GLU A 378 54.91 18.81 -0.32
CA GLU A 378 56.27 18.79 0.23
C GLU A 378 57.02 17.57 -0.32
N THR A 379 57.94 17.85 -1.25
CA THR A 379 58.93 16.88 -1.73
C THR A 379 59.94 16.56 -0.62
N HIS A 380 59.82 15.40 0.00
CA HIS A 380 60.83 14.88 0.92
C HIS A 380 61.92 14.15 0.12
N ILE A 381 63.12 14.74 0.09
CA ILE A 381 64.34 14.12 -0.45
C ILE A 381 64.92 13.21 0.63
N GLU A 382 64.97 11.91 0.36
CA GLU A 382 65.57 10.90 1.23
C GLU A 382 67.06 10.77 0.90
N ALA A 383 67.93 11.27 1.79
CA ALA A 383 69.37 11.10 1.70
C ALA A 383 69.80 9.86 2.50
N ARG A 384 70.32 8.85 1.81
CA ARG A 384 71.02 7.70 2.41
C ARG A 384 72.44 8.11 2.82
N SER A 385 72.84 7.74 4.03
CA SER A 385 74.23 7.43 4.41
C SER A 385 74.22 6.46 5.58
#